data_AF-A0A529QP08-F1
#
_entry.id   AF-A0A529QP08-F1
#
_cell.length_a   1.000
_cell.length_b   1.000
_cell.length_c   1.000
_cell.angle_alpha   90.00
_cell.angle_beta   90.00
_cell.angle_gamma   90.00
#
_symmetry.space_group_name_H-M   'P 1'
#
loop_
_entity.id
_entity.type
_entity.pdbx_description
1 polymer ?
#
loop_
_entity_poly.entity_id
_entity_poly.type
_entity_poly.pdbx_seq_one_letter_code
_entity_poly.pdbx_strand_id
1 'polypeptide(L)'
;MSLIDTLRTEARAAPESGIVAVINHGRLREGLIPLWAGEGDLPTPSFISDAAARGLADGETFYTWQKGIPELRQALARYYARHFGKTFAEEEFIVTASGMHAIQLAIDAIAGSGDEVIYL
;
A
#
# COMPACT_ATOMS: atom_id res chain seq x y z
N MET A 1 28.77 11.48 -17.28
CA MET A 1 28.15 10.72 -16.17
C MET A 1 26.68 11.10 -16.18
N SER A 2 25.79 10.13 -16.34
CA SER A 2 24.34 10.37 -16.32
C SER A 2 23.83 10.49 -14.88
N LEU A 3 22.68 11.12 -14.69
CA LEU A 3 22.01 11.17 -13.38
C LEU A 3 21.68 9.77 -12.83
N ILE A 4 21.53 8.77 -13.71
CA ILE A 4 21.26 7.38 -13.32
C ILE A 4 22.51 6.73 -12.71
N ASP A 5 23.70 7.13 -13.17
CA ASP A 5 24.96 6.56 -12.68
C ASP A 5 25.25 6.92 -11.21
N THR A 6 24.60 7.97 -10.68
CA THR A 6 24.76 8.42 -9.30
C THR A 6 23.74 7.81 -8.33
N LEU A 7 22.78 7.01 -8.82
CA LEU A 7 21.81 6.32 -7.98
C LEU A 7 22.46 5.16 -7.20
N ARG A 8 21.82 4.77 -6.09
CA ARG A 8 22.18 3.56 -5.34
C ARG A 8 22.14 2.34 -6.24
N THR A 9 23.07 1.41 -6.05
CA THR A 9 23.21 0.21 -6.90
C THR A 9 21.92 -0.60 -6.94
N GLU A 10 21.24 -0.74 -5.81
CA GLU A 10 19.99 -1.47 -5.66
C GLU A 10 18.87 -0.86 -6.51
N ALA A 11 18.76 0.48 -6.50
CA ALA A 11 17.77 1.20 -7.29
C ALA A 11 18.06 1.10 -8.80
N ARG A 12 19.34 1.17 -9.19
CA ARG A 12 19.77 1.04 -10.59
C ARG A 12 19.61 -0.40 -11.11
N ALA A 13 19.79 -1.39 -10.24
CA ALA A 13 19.73 -2.81 -10.60
C ALA A 13 18.35 -3.43 -10.42
N ALA A 14 17.35 -2.67 -9.94
CA ALA A 14 16.00 -3.16 -9.77
C ALA A 14 15.44 -3.68 -11.11
N PRO A 15 14.94 -4.93 -11.18
CA PRO A 15 14.47 -5.50 -12.43
C PRO A 15 13.18 -4.84 -12.89
N GLU A 16 12.95 -4.83 -14.20
CA GLU A 16 11.64 -4.47 -14.73
C GLU A 16 10.58 -5.49 -14.28
N SER A 17 9.38 -4.99 -14.01
CA SER A 17 8.25 -5.86 -13.65
C SER A 17 7.73 -6.60 -14.88
N GLY A 18 7.77 -7.93 -14.84
CA GLY A 18 7.17 -8.78 -15.88
C GLY A 18 5.65 -8.54 -16.03
N ILE A 19 4.95 -8.20 -14.94
CA ILE A 19 3.53 -7.85 -14.99
C ILE A 19 3.33 -6.57 -15.83
N VAL A 20 4.18 -5.56 -15.63
CA VAL A 20 4.12 -4.31 -16.41
C VAL A 20 4.39 -4.57 -17.89
N ALA A 21 5.33 -5.47 -18.21
CA ALA A 21 5.59 -5.86 -19.60
C ALA A 21 4.34 -6.48 -20.26
N VAL A 22 3.63 -7.38 -19.56
CA VAL A 22 2.38 -7.99 -20.04
C VAL A 22 1.28 -6.93 -20.20
N ILE A 23 1.10 -6.05 -19.21
CA ILE A 23 0.14 -4.94 -19.26
C ILE A 23 0.40 -4.07 -20.49
N ASN A 24 1.64 -3.62 -20.68
CA ASN A 24 2.00 -2.74 -21.79
C ASN A 24 1.79 -3.41 -23.15
N HIS A 25 2.02 -4.71 -23.24
CA HIS A 25 1.75 -5.48 -24.45
C HIS A 25 0.25 -5.52 -24.79
N GLY A 26 -0.61 -5.73 -23.78
CA GLY A 26 -2.04 -6.00 -23.97
C GLY A 26 -2.97 -4.78 -23.91
N ARG A 27 -2.61 -3.70 -23.21
CA ARG A 27 -3.52 -2.62 -22.78
C ARG A 27 -4.37 -1.98 -23.87
N LEU A 28 -3.85 -1.89 -25.11
CA LEU A 28 -4.53 -1.23 -26.23
C LEU A 28 -4.90 -2.20 -27.37
N ARG A 29 -4.77 -3.51 -27.14
CA ARG A 29 -5.06 -4.51 -28.17
C ARG A 29 -6.52 -4.93 -28.10
N GLU A 30 -7.19 -4.84 -29.23
CA GLU A 30 -8.57 -5.32 -29.37
C GLU A 30 -8.65 -6.85 -29.24
N GLY A 31 -9.79 -7.34 -28.75
CA GLY A 31 -10.06 -8.77 -28.63
C GLY A 31 -9.36 -9.48 -27.45
N LEU A 32 -8.67 -8.75 -26.56
CA LEU A 32 -8.07 -9.33 -25.36
C LEU A 32 -8.96 -9.16 -24.13
N ILE A 33 -8.94 -10.15 -23.24
CA ILE A 33 -9.54 -10.10 -21.90
C ILE A 33 -8.41 -9.79 -20.90
N PRO A 34 -8.45 -8.66 -20.18
CA PRO A 34 -7.40 -8.27 -19.24
C PRO A 34 -7.47 -9.09 -17.95
N LEU A 35 -6.49 -9.99 -17.74
CA LEU A 35 -6.38 -10.84 -16.54
C LEU A 35 -5.03 -10.65 -15.81
N TRP A 36 -4.45 -9.45 -15.90
CA TRP A 36 -3.11 -9.13 -15.39
C TRP A 36 -3.10 -8.22 -14.16
N ALA A 37 -4.23 -7.59 -13.83
CA ALA A 37 -4.35 -6.72 -12.66
C ALA A 37 -4.81 -7.52 -11.44
N GLY A 38 -4.22 -7.25 -10.27
CA GLY A 38 -4.56 -7.91 -9.01
C GLY A 38 -5.56 -7.16 -8.15
N GLU A 39 -6.17 -6.09 -8.66
CA GLU A 39 -7.20 -5.32 -7.94
C GLU A 39 -8.60 -5.91 -8.17
N GLY A 40 -9.53 -5.59 -7.26
CA GLY A 40 -10.92 -6.00 -7.40
C GLY A 40 -11.63 -5.29 -8.56
N ASP A 41 -12.65 -5.93 -9.11
CA ASP A 41 -13.48 -5.42 -10.21
C ASP A 41 -14.68 -4.58 -9.75
N LEU A 42 -15.00 -4.62 -8.46
CA LEU A 42 -16.09 -3.83 -7.89
C LEU A 42 -15.62 -2.43 -7.49
N PRO A 43 -16.44 -1.39 -7.76
CA PRO A 43 -16.14 -0.05 -7.29
C PRO A 43 -16.18 0.02 -5.76
N THR A 44 -15.42 0.96 -5.20
CA THR A 44 -15.49 1.29 -3.77
C THR A 44 -16.94 1.62 -3.38
N PRO A 45 -17.52 0.96 -2.35
CA PRO A 45 -18.88 1.22 -1.91
C PRO A 45 -19.13 2.69 -1.53
N SER A 46 -20.33 3.19 -1.85
CA SER A 46 -20.66 4.63 -1.71
C SER A 46 -20.47 5.17 -0.30
N PHE A 47 -20.78 4.39 0.74
CA PHE A 47 -20.61 4.83 2.12
C PHE A 47 -19.15 5.17 2.49
N ILE A 48 -18.18 4.64 1.75
CA ILE A 48 -16.74 4.94 1.88
C ILE A 48 -16.39 6.18 1.06
N SER A 49 -16.76 6.21 -0.23
CA SER A 49 -16.45 7.36 -1.10
C SER A 49 -17.11 8.65 -0.60
N ASP A 50 -18.33 8.56 -0.07
CA ASP A 50 -19.06 9.70 0.49
C ASP A 50 -18.39 10.21 1.76
N ALA A 51 -17.80 9.33 2.59
CA ALA A 51 -17.05 9.74 3.78
C ALA A 51 -15.77 10.48 3.39
N ALA A 52 -15.05 9.99 2.37
CA ALA A 52 -13.88 10.69 1.84
C ALA A 52 -14.25 12.06 1.25
N ALA A 53 -15.34 12.14 0.48
CA ALA A 53 -15.81 13.40 -0.09
C ALA A 53 -16.21 14.41 1.00
N ARG A 54 -16.89 13.96 2.07
CA ARG A 54 -17.22 14.80 3.23
C ARG A 54 -15.98 15.32 3.94
N GLY A 55 -15.00 14.46 4.24
CA GLY A 55 -13.76 14.90 4.91
C GLY A 55 -13.04 16.00 4.12
N LEU A 56 -13.03 15.90 2.79
CA LEU A 56 -12.51 16.97 1.92
C LEU A 56 -13.33 18.26 2.01
N ALA A 57 -14.67 18.15 1.96
CA ALA A 57 -15.56 19.30 2.05
C ALA A 57 -15.50 20.00 3.42
N ASP A 58 -15.29 19.23 4.49
CA ASP A 58 -15.19 19.70 5.88
C ASP A 58 -13.79 20.24 6.21
N GLY A 59 -12.84 20.17 5.27
CA GLY A 59 -11.50 20.74 5.42
C GLY A 59 -10.52 19.88 6.20
N GLU A 60 -10.72 18.55 6.25
CA GLU A 60 -9.81 17.59 6.88
C GLU A 60 -8.54 17.35 6.04
N THR A 61 -7.81 18.41 5.72
CA THR A 61 -6.69 18.42 4.75
C THR A 61 -5.33 18.74 5.37
N PHE A 62 -5.22 18.69 6.70
CA PHE A 62 -4.01 19.05 7.43
C PHE A 62 -3.30 17.81 7.98
N TYR A 63 -2.09 18.02 8.50
CA TYR A 63 -1.33 16.96 9.14
C TYR A 63 -2.15 16.25 10.23
N THR A 64 -2.00 14.94 10.25
CA THR A 64 -2.57 14.07 11.26
C THR A 64 -1.47 13.51 12.18
N TRP A 65 -1.85 12.70 13.17
CA TRP A 65 -0.92 12.01 14.05
C TRP A 65 0.02 11.08 13.28
N GLN A 66 1.27 10.95 13.73
CA GLN A 66 2.28 10.15 13.03
C GLN A 66 1.89 8.68 12.80
N LYS A 67 1.09 8.09 13.71
CA LYS A 67 0.58 6.71 13.57
C LYS A 67 -0.79 6.64 12.88
N GLY A 68 -1.38 7.76 12.51
CA GLY A 68 -2.74 7.88 11.99
C GLY A 68 -3.77 8.32 13.03
N ILE A 69 -4.93 8.73 12.52
CA ILE A 69 -6.09 9.23 13.28
C ILE A 69 -6.49 8.22 14.38
N PRO A 70 -6.65 8.65 15.65
CA PRO A 70 -6.99 7.76 16.76
C PRO A 70 -8.23 6.89 16.51
N GLU A 71 -9.30 7.48 16.00
CA GLU A 71 -10.58 6.82 15.71
C GLU A 71 -10.41 5.68 14.69
N LEU A 72 -9.53 5.86 13.71
CA LEU A 72 -9.17 4.83 12.73
C LEU A 72 -8.38 3.69 13.38
N ARG A 73 -7.39 4.01 14.22
CA ARG A 73 -6.62 2.97 14.95
C ARG A 73 -7.50 2.15 15.88
N GLN A 74 -8.45 2.78 16.57
CA GLN A 74 -9.46 2.09 17.37
C GLN A 74 -10.38 1.20 16.52
N ALA A 75 -10.80 1.69 15.35
CA ALA A 75 -11.62 0.90 14.43
C ALA A 75 -10.86 -0.33 13.92
N LEU A 76 -9.56 -0.20 13.63
CA LEU A 76 -8.68 -1.31 13.25
C LEU A 76 -8.52 -2.34 14.37
N ALA A 77 -8.30 -1.91 15.61
CA ALA A 77 -8.26 -2.81 16.77
C ALA A 77 -9.54 -3.64 16.91
N ARG A 78 -10.71 -2.98 16.83
CA ARG A 78 -12.00 -3.67 16.86
C ARG A 78 -12.19 -4.58 15.63
N TYR A 79 -11.75 -4.15 14.45
CA TYR A 79 -11.83 -4.95 13.22
C TYR A 79 -11.03 -6.24 13.38
N TYR A 80 -9.81 -6.15 13.90
CA TYR A 80 -8.92 -7.30 14.06
C TYR A 80 -9.49 -8.32 15.05
N ALA A 81 -10.02 -7.84 16.18
CA ALA A 81 -10.68 -8.69 17.16
C ALA A 81 -11.89 -9.41 16.57
N ARG A 82 -12.74 -8.71 15.79
CA ARG A 82 -13.94 -9.31 15.19
C ARG A 82 -13.64 -10.35 14.11
N HIS A 83 -12.65 -10.10 13.25
CA HIS A 83 -12.44 -10.93 12.05
C HIS A 83 -11.34 -11.98 12.22
N PHE A 84 -10.37 -11.74 13.10
CA PHE A 84 -9.22 -12.62 13.27
C PHE A 84 -9.09 -13.19 14.69
N GLY A 85 -10.00 -12.83 15.61
CA GLY A 85 -10.03 -13.39 16.96
C GLY A 85 -8.84 -13.01 17.85
N LYS A 86 -8.04 -12.01 17.45
CA LYS A 86 -6.93 -11.48 18.25
C LYS A 86 -7.18 -10.04 18.64
N THR A 87 -6.87 -9.70 19.89
CA THR A 87 -7.03 -8.35 20.40
C THR A 87 -5.66 -7.69 20.48
N PHE A 88 -5.59 -6.45 20.01
CA PHE A 88 -4.41 -5.59 20.07
C PHE A 88 -4.85 -4.21 20.58
N ALA A 89 -3.97 -3.52 21.28
CA ALA A 89 -4.18 -2.14 21.68
C ALA A 89 -4.12 -1.21 20.45
N GLU A 90 -4.81 -0.07 20.49
CA GLU A 90 -4.82 0.87 19.35
C GLU A 90 -3.42 1.44 19.03
N GLU A 91 -2.51 1.43 20.01
CA GLU A 91 -1.13 1.89 19.91
C GLU A 91 -0.23 0.95 19.10
N GLU A 92 -0.68 -0.31 18.92
CA GLU A 92 -0.04 -1.34 18.10
C GLU A 92 -0.41 -1.23 16.62
N PHE A 93 -1.29 -0.30 16.25
CA PHE A 93 -1.65 -0.01 14.85
C PHE A 93 -0.95 1.24 14.35
N ILE A 94 -0.39 1.15 13.15
CA ILE A 94 0.17 2.28 12.38
C ILE A 94 -0.54 2.30 11.03
N VAL A 95 -1.17 3.43 10.72
CA VAL A 95 -1.81 3.67 9.42
C VAL A 95 -0.74 4.16 8.43
N THR A 96 -0.63 3.47 7.30
CA THR A 96 0.31 3.80 6.22
C THR A 96 -0.45 4.24 4.98
N ALA A 97 0.29 4.67 3.95
CA ALA A 97 -0.30 5.08 2.67
C ALA A 97 -0.99 3.92 1.92
N SER A 98 -0.50 2.69 2.11
CA SER A 98 -1.03 1.48 1.47
C SER A 98 -0.45 0.21 2.12
N GLY A 99 -1.01 -0.95 1.76
CA GLY A 99 -0.44 -2.24 2.17
C GLY A 99 1.02 -2.43 1.71
N MET A 100 1.35 -2.02 0.48
CA MET A 100 2.73 -2.10 -0.03
C MET A 100 3.68 -1.20 0.75
N HIS A 101 3.24 0.01 1.13
CA HIS A 101 4.05 0.89 1.96
C HIS A 101 4.24 0.30 3.37
N ALA A 102 3.23 -0.37 3.93
CA ALA A 102 3.38 -1.07 5.21
C ALA A 102 4.43 -2.20 5.13
N ILE A 103 4.41 -3.01 4.07
CA ILE A 103 5.40 -4.06 3.84
C ILE A 103 6.80 -3.46 3.71
N GLN A 104 6.95 -2.40 2.92
CA GLN A 104 8.24 -1.73 2.74
C GLN A 104 8.78 -1.21 4.08
N LEU A 105 7.97 -0.49 4.85
CA LEU A 105 8.38 0.00 6.18
C LEU A 105 8.75 -1.13 7.13
N ALA A 106 8.02 -2.26 7.09
CA ALA A 106 8.33 -3.41 7.93
C ALA A 106 9.68 -4.04 7.57
N ILE A 107 9.98 -4.20 6.27
CA ILE A 107 11.26 -4.72 5.79
C ILE A 107 12.40 -3.75 6.13
N ASP A 108 12.24 -2.47 5.81
CA ASP A 108 13.23 -1.42 6.08
C ASP A 108 13.53 -1.29 7.59
N ALA A 109 12.58 -1.65 8.47
CA ALA A 109 12.77 -1.63 9.91
C ALA A 109 13.56 -2.83 10.47
N ILE A 110 13.60 -3.96 9.76
CA ILE A 110 14.18 -5.22 10.27
C ILE A 110 15.37 -5.75 9.47
N ALA A 111 15.57 -5.26 8.24
CA ALA A 111 16.59 -5.77 7.33
C ALA A 111 17.29 -4.63 6.59
N GLY A 112 18.59 -4.79 6.37
CA GLY A 112 19.44 -3.87 5.65
C GLY A 112 20.35 -4.55 4.62
N SER A 113 21.35 -3.81 4.15
CA SER A 113 22.33 -4.33 3.20
C SER A 113 23.13 -5.47 3.82
N GLY A 114 23.14 -6.62 3.17
CA GLY A 114 23.82 -7.83 3.63
C GLY A 114 22.96 -8.78 4.48
N ASP A 115 21.75 -8.35 4.89
CA ASP A 115 20.79 -9.24 5.56
C ASP A 115 20.01 -10.06 4.53
N GLU A 116 19.65 -11.29 4.90
CA GLU A 116 18.81 -12.17 4.09
C GLU A 116 17.38 -12.19 4.63
N VAL A 117 16.40 -11.95 3.75
CA VAL A 117 14.97 -12.05 4.06
C VAL A 117 14.40 -13.26 3.33
N ILE A 118 13.93 -14.25 4.08
CA ILE A 118 13.28 -15.44 3.52
C ILE A 118 11.78 -15.18 3.38
N TYR A 119 11.26 -15.34 2.17
CA TYR A 119 9.83 -15.31 1.86
C TYR A 119 9.37 -16.72 1.46
N LEU A 120 8.25 -17.17 2.01
CA LEU A 120 7.65 -18.50 1.76
C LEU A 120 6.42 -18.40 0.86
#